data_AF-A0A067C0D7-F1
#
_entry.id   AF-A0A067C0D7-F1
#
_cell.length_a   1.000
_cell.length_b   1.000
_cell.length_c   1.000
_cell.angle_alpha   90.00
_cell.angle_beta   90.00
_cell.angle_gamma   90.00
#
_symmetry.space_group_name_H-M   'P 1'
#
loop_
_entity.id
_entity.type
_entity.pdbx_description
1 polymer ?
#
loop_
_entity_poly.entity_id
_entity_poly.type
_entity_poly.pdbx_seq_one_letter_code
_entity_poly.pdbx_strand_id
1 'polypeptide(L)'
;MKGGSFCHAIVDAFNLVAANLGRIGTQSIVATYVLFMGKLLITALCVLGMYAFEASHASLHLTSPFPPLIATGLLAYAISCLFLGDEKINRSTGQYYATPEVRSFLDDSAKFAFKHHLPDGQDASV
;
A
#
# COMPACT_ATOMS: atom_id res chain seq x y z
N MET A 1 24.64 5.09 -35.67
CA MET A 1 24.27 6.16 -34.73
C MET A 1 24.71 5.71 -33.33
N LYS A 2 25.62 6.42 -32.68
CA LYS A 2 26.20 6.02 -31.39
C LYS A 2 25.18 6.27 -30.28
N GLY A 3 24.83 5.25 -29.50
CA GLY A 3 23.78 5.27 -28.47
C GLY A 3 24.01 6.15 -27.23
N GLY A 4 24.87 7.17 -27.30
CA GLY A 4 25.19 8.07 -26.18
C GLY A 4 23.99 8.89 -25.68
N SER A 5 23.01 9.15 -26.56
CA SER A 5 21.78 9.87 -26.19
C SER A 5 20.88 9.09 -25.23
N PHE A 6 20.94 7.76 -25.26
CA PHE A 6 20.07 6.92 -24.42
C PHE A 6 20.56 6.89 -22.97
N CYS A 7 21.89 6.85 -22.77
CA CYS A 7 22.49 6.84 -21.44
C CYS A 7 22.25 8.17 -20.71
N HIS A 8 22.42 9.30 -21.42
CA HIS A 8 22.15 10.63 -20.86
C HIS A 8 20.67 10.83 -20.52
N ALA A 9 19.76 10.39 -21.40
CA ALA A 9 18.31 10.48 -21.16
C ALA A 9 17.85 9.60 -19.97
N ILE A 10 18.46 8.43 -19.78
CA ILE A 10 18.20 7.57 -18.62
C ILE A 10 18.67 8.25 -17.32
N VAL A 11 19.87 8.82 -17.32
CA VAL A 11 20.39 9.54 -16.14
C VAL A 11 19.52 10.75 -15.79
N ASP A 12 19.09 11.53 -16.79
CA ASP A 12 18.17 12.65 -16.57
C ASP A 12 16.80 12.17 -16.05
N ALA A 13 16.29 11.03 -16.53
CA ALA A 13 15.05 10.44 -16.03
C ALA A 13 15.17 10.02 -14.55
N PHE A 14 16.30 9.41 -14.15
CA PHE A 14 16.55 9.08 -12.74
C PHE A 14 16.70 10.33 -11.86
N ASN A 15 17.36 11.38 -12.35
CA ASN A 15 17.45 12.66 -11.65
C ASN A 15 16.07 13.31 -11.47
N LEU A 16 15.19 13.22 -12.47
CA LEU A 16 13.83 13.74 -12.39
C LEU A 16 12.99 12.96 -11.36
N VAL A 17 13.13 11.63 -11.32
CA VAL A 17 12.48 10.77 -10.32
C VAL A 17 13.01 11.09 -8.92
N ALA A 18 14.34 11.23 -8.76
CA ALA A 18 14.97 11.59 -7.50
C ALA A 18 14.51 12.97 -6.98
N ALA A 19 14.41 13.97 -7.87
CA ALA A 19 13.95 15.31 -7.52
C ALA A 19 12.48 15.37 -7.07
N ASN A 20 11.66 14.39 -7.48
CA ASN A 20 10.25 14.29 -7.10
C ASN A 20 9.97 13.16 -6.09
N LEU A 21 11.02 12.52 -5.57
CA LEU A 21 10.92 11.33 -4.73
C LEU A 21 10.16 11.60 -3.42
N GLY A 22 10.29 12.80 -2.85
CA GLY A 22 9.51 13.22 -1.68
C GLY A 22 8.00 13.18 -1.94
N ARG A 23 7.56 13.58 -3.13
CA ARG A 23 6.14 13.53 -3.52
C ARG A 23 5.67 12.10 -3.79
N ILE A 24 6.52 11.28 -4.39
CA ILE A 24 6.26 9.85 -4.67
C ILE A 24 6.18 9.05 -3.36
N GLY A 25 7.08 9.30 -2.40
CA GLY A 25 7.07 8.67 -1.08
C GLY A 25 5.86 9.07 -0.25
N THR A 26 5.49 10.35 -0.26
CA THR A 26 4.26 10.81 0.42
C THR A 26 3.01 10.20 -0.22
N GLN A 27 3.00 10.03 -1.55
CA GLN A 27 1.91 9.36 -2.27
C GLN A 27 1.78 7.88 -1.87
N SER A 28 2.88 7.17 -1.61
CA SER A 28 2.85 5.78 -1.10
C SER A 28 2.24 5.70 0.31
N ILE A 29 2.56 6.65 1.20
CA ILE A 29 1.96 6.71 2.54
C ILE A 29 0.45 6.92 2.43
N VAL A 30 0.01 7.88 1.63
CA VAL A 30 -1.42 8.15 1.41
C VAL A 30 -2.11 6.93 0.80
N ALA A 31 -1.48 6.27 -0.17
CA ALA A 31 -2.00 5.04 -0.77
C ALA A 31 -2.18 3.93 0.27
N THR A 32 -1.25 3.77 1.21
CA THR A 32 -1.36 2.81 2.31
C THR A 32 -2.62 3.06 3.15
N TYR A 33 -2.87 4.32 3.52
CA TYR A 33 -4.09 4.69 4.28
C TYR A 33 -5.37 4.44 3.48
N VAL A 34 -5.38 4.79 2.19
CA VAL A 34 -6.54 4.58 1.31
C VAL A 34 -6.82 3.09 1.14
N LEU A 35 -5.78 2.26 0.95
CA LEU A 35 -5.93 0.80 0.83
C LEU A 35 -6.40 0.17 2.14
N PHE A 36 -5.90 0.64 3.28
CA PHE A 36 -6.38 0.19 4.59
C PHE A 36 -7.86 0.54 4.80
N MET A 37 -8.26 1.78 4.52
CA MET A 37 -9.66 2.19 4.58
C MET A 37 -10.53 1.41 3.61
N GLY A 38 -10.03 1.10 2.40
CA GLY A 38 -10.72 0.26 1.43
C GLY A 38 -11.01 -1.15 1.96
N LYS A 39 -10.05 -1.79 2.64
CA LYS A 39 -10.25 -3.11 3.28
C LYS A 39 -11.34 -3.08 4.34
N LEU A 40 -11.32 -2.07 5.21
CA LEU A 40 -12.34 -1.89 6.24
C LEU A 40 -13.72 -1.64 5.63
N LEU A 41 -13.81 -0.81 4.60
CA LEU A 41 -15.06 -0.46 3.94
C LEU A 41 -15.69 -1.67 3.24
N ILE A 42 -14.89 -2.44 2.48
CA ILE A 42 -15.36 -3.70 1.84
C ILE A 42 -15.87 -4.67 2.91
N THR A 43 -15.10 -4.88 3.97
CA THR A 43 -15.48 -5.78 5.06
C THR A 43 -16.78 -5.35 5.73
N ALA A 44 -16.94 -4.06 6.04
CA ALA A 44 -18.13 -3.51 6.65
C ALA A 44 -19.37 -3.66 5.75
N LEU A 45 -19.25 -3.41 4.45
CA LEU A 45 -20.35 -3.58 3.51
C LEU A 45 -20.76 -5.05 3.36
N CYS A 46 -19.81 -5.98 3.33
CA CYS A 46 -20.10 -7.42 3.27
C CYS A 46 -20.82 -7.90 4.54
N VAL A 47 -20.37 -7.46 5.73
CA VAL A 47 -21.02 -7.81 7.01
C VAL A 47 -22.41 -7.18 7.11
N LEU A 48 -22.57 -5.92 6.70
CA LEU A 48 -23.88 -5.25 6.69
C LEU A 48 -24.84 -5.91 5.69
N GLY A 49 -24.35 -6.32 4.53
CA GLY A 49 -25.13 -7.06 3.54
C GLY A 49 -25.59 -8.42 4.08
N MET A 50 -24.71 -9.14 4.79
CA MET A 50 -25.09 -10.39 5.44
C MET A 50 -26.14 -10.17 6.53
N TYR A 51 -25.99 -9.13 7.36
CA TYR A 51 -26.97 -8.77 8.36
C TYR A 51 -28.34 -8.42 7.74
N ALA A 52 -28.34 -7.62 6.68
CA ALA A 52 -29.57 -7.28 5.95
C ALA A 52 -30.22 -8.51 5.30
N PHE A 53 -29.42 -9.45 4.81
CA PHE A 53 -29.90 -10.72 4.26
C PHE A 53 -30.58 -11.58 5.34
N GLU A 54 -29.97 -11.71 6.51
CA GLU A 54 -30.58 -12.42 7.64
C GLU A 54 -31.87 -11.75 8.12
N ALA A 55 -31.86 -10.41 8.23
CA ALA A 55 -33.02 -9.64 8.67
C ALA A 55 -34.22 -9.73 7.72
N SER A 56 -33.98 -9.97 6.42
CA SER A 56 -35.03 -10.12 5.41
C SER A 56 -35.54 -11.56 5.27
N HIS A 57 -34.76 -12.56 5.67
CA HIS A 57 -35.10 -13.98 5.54
C HIS A 57 -35.40 -14.62 6.89
N ALA A 58 -36.56 -14.30 7.46
CA ALA A 58 -37.04 -14.81 8.75
C ALA A 58 -37.21 -16.35 8.82
N SER A 59 -37.14 -17.05 7.69
CA SER A 59 -37.20 -18.52 7.63
C SER A 59 -35.87 -19.22 7.95
N LEU A 60 -34.77 -18.46 8.07
CA LEU A 60 -33.51 -18.99 8.59
C LEU A 60 -33.64 -19.14 10.12
N HIS A 61 -33.89 -20.36 10.59
CA HIS A 61 -33.83 -20.73 12.01
C HIS A 61 -32.36 -20.73 12.49
N LEU A 62 -31.75 -19.55 12.56
CA LEU A 62 -30.45 -19.34 13.15
C LEU A 62 -30.62 -19.21 14.67
N THR A 63 -29.92 -20.05 15.44
CA THR A 63 -29.83 -19.92 16.90
C THR A 63 -29.21 -18.59 17.33
N SER A 64 -28.34 -18.02 16.48
CA SER A 64 -27.71 -16.73 16.70
C SER A 64 -27.26 -16.13 15.36
N PRO A 65 -27.43 -14.81 15.14
CA PRO A 65 -26.93 -14.13 13.93
C PRO A 65 -25.41 -13.90 13.97
N PHE A 66 -24.76 -14.04 15.13
CA PHE A 66 -23.36 -13.67 15.28
C PHE A 66 -22.36 -14.57 14.53
N PRO A 67 -22.46 -15.92 14.55
CA PRO A 67 -21.52 -16.79 13.86
C PRO A 67 -21.36 -16.52 12.35
N PRO A 68 -22.44 -16.41 11.56
CA PRO A 68 -22.33 -16.08 10.13
C PRO A 68 -21.76 -14.68 9.88
N LEU A 69 -22.10 -13.66 10.69
CA LEU A 69 -21.54 -12.32 10.56
C LEU A 69 -20.03 -12.30 10.79
N ILE A 70 -19.54 -13.03 11.81
CA ILE A 70 -18.11 -13.14 12.11
C ILE A 70 -17.39 -13.87 10.98
N ALA A 71 -17.95 -14.98 10.48
CA ALA A 71 -17.38 -15.73 9.37
C ALA A 71 -17.28 -14.87 8.09
N THR A 72 -18.35 -14.14 7.75
CA THR A 72 -18.36 -13.20 6.61
C THR A 72 -17.33 -12.10 6.80
N GLY A 73 -17.21 -11.52 8.00
CA GLY A 73 -16.23 -10.47 8.29
C GLY A 73 -14.79 -10.95 8.11
N LEU A 74 -14.44 -12.12 8.66
CA LEU A 74 -13.10 -12.69 8.51
C LEU A 74 -12.77 -13.02 7.05
N LEU A 75 -13.71 -13.62 6.32
CA LEU A 75 -13.51 -13.98 4.93
C LEU A 75 -13.41 -12.75 4.03
N ALA A 76 -14.29 -11.76 4.21
CA ALA A 76 -14.27 -10.51 3.44
C ALA A 76 -12.98 -9.73 3.68
N TYR A 77 -12.51 -9.66 4.94
CA TYR A 77 -11.24 -9.01 5.25
C TYR A 77 -10.05 -9.74 4.61
N ALA A 78 -10.02 -11.07 4.66
CA ALA A 78 -8.97 -11.86 4.02
C ALA A 78 -8.93 -11.64 2.49
N ILE A 79 -10.10 -11.68 1.83
CA ILE A 79 -10.21 -11.41 0.38
C ILE A 79 -9.78 -9.97 0.07
N SER A 80 -10.19 -8.99 0.88
CA SER A 80 -9.78 -7.60 0.70
C SER A 80 -8.27 -7.41 0.85
N CYS A 81 -7.62 -8.17 1.73
CA CYS A 81 -6.16 -8.16 1.86
C CYS A 81 -5.45 -8.74 0.62
N LEU A 82 -6.03 -9.77 0.00
CA LEU A 82 -5.49 -10.38 -1.22
C LEU A 82 -5.65 -9.45 -2.44
N PHE A 83 -6.80 -8.78 -2.58
CA PHE A 83 -7.08 -7.89 -3.70
C PHE A 83 -6.44 -6.50 -3.55
N LEU A 84 -6.47 -5.92 -2.34
CA LEU A 84 -5.87 -4.63 -2.02
C LEU A 84 -4.50 -4.85 -1.38
N GLY A 85 -3.64 -5.61 -2.06
CA GLY A 85 -2.31 -5.98 -1.59
C GLY A 85 -1.54 -4.77 -1.04
N ASP A 86 -0.98 -4.93 0.16
CA ASP A 86 -0.21 -3.89 0.83
C ASP A 86 1.26 -3.95 0.40
N GLU A 87 1.84 -2.80 0.02
CA GLU A 87 3.25 -2.63 -0.30
C GLU A 87 4.17 -3.18 0.81
N LYS A 88 3.75 -3.08 2.08
CA LYS A 88 4.51 -3.59 3.23
C LYS A 88 4.60 -5.11 3.26
N ILE A 89 3.54 -5.82 2.88
CA ILE A 89 3.56 -7.28 2.76
C ILE A 89 4.48 -7.66 1.58
N ASN A 90 4.39 -6.91 0.48
CA ASN A 90 5.24 -7.09 -0.70
C ASN A 90 6.74 -6.88 -0.40
N ARG A 91 7.07 -5.96 0.52
CA ARG A 91 8.42 -5.71 1.04
C ARG A 91 8.99 -6.91 1.80
N SER A 92 8.12 -7.71 2.45
CA SER A 92 8.52 -8.91 3.20
C SER A 92 8.58 -10.18 2.35
N THR A 93 7.79 -10.26 1.27
CA THR A 93 7.69 -11.43 0.37
C THR A 93 8.68 -11.39 -0.81
N GLY A 94 9.44 -10.29 -0.97
CA GLY A 94 10.55 -10.19 -1.92
C GLY A 94 10.14 -9.85 -3.35
N GLN A 95 8.88 -9.49 -3.60
CA GLN A 95 8.44 -8.95 -4.90
C GLN A 95 8.79 -7.45 -4.98
N TYR A 96 10.08 -7.17 -5.14
CA TYR A 96 10.55 -5.81 -5.36
C TYR A 96 10.32 -5.38 -6.82
N TYR A 97 9.65 -4.25 -7.03
CA TYR A 97 9.52 -3.63 -8.35
C TYR A 97 10.82 -2.92 -8.81
N ALA A 98 11.87 -2.89 -7.97
CA ALA A 98 13.16 -2.26 -8.24
C ALA A 98 14.32 -3.15 -7.78
N THR A 99 15.41 -3.19 -8.55
CA THR A 99 16.62 -3.95 -8.17
C THR A 99 17.31 -3.32 -6.95
N PRO A 100 18.12 -4.08 -6.19
CA PRO A 100 18.79 -3.57 -4.98
C PRO A 100 19.58 -2.29 -5.20
N GLU A 101 20.19 -2.12 -6.37
CA GLU A 101 21.01 -0.97 -6.74
C GLU A 101 20.17 0.27 -6.99
N VAL A 102 19.02 0.11 -7.66
CA VAL A 102 18.06 1.19 -7.86
C VAL A 102 17.51 1.63 -6.50
N ARG A 103 17.27 0.68 -5.60
CA ARG A 103 16.81 1.01 -4.25
C ARG A 103 17.86 1.76 -3.44
N SER A 104 19.12 1.34 -3.43
CA SER A 104 20.17 2.07 -2.70
C SER A 104 20.35 3.49 -3.23
N PHE A 105 20.26 3.67 -4.55
CA PHE A 105 20.30 4.99 -5.17
C PHE A 105 19.11 5.87 -4.74
N LEU A 106 17.90 5.30 -4.67
CA LEU A 106 16.71 6.01 -4.20
C LEU A 106 16.78 6.34 -2.70
N ASP A 107 17.24 5.41 -1.87
CA ASP A 107 17.39 5.60 -0.41
C ASP A 107 18.45 6.68 -0.09
N ASP A 108 19.58 6.68 -0.80
CA ASP A 108 20.60 7.72 -0.63
C ASP A 108 20.11 9.09 -1.14
N SER A 109 19.40 9.13 -2.25
CA SER A 109 18.77 10.36 -2.77
C SER A 109 17.71 10.91 -1.81
N ALA A 110 16.91 10.04 -1.19
CA ALA A 110 15.93 10.41 -0.18
C ALA A 110 16.59 11.06 1.05
N LYS A 111 17.68 10.47 1.57
CA LYS A 111 18.44 11.05 2.69
C LYS A 111 18.92 12.47 2.40
N PHE A 112 19.37 12.74 1.17
CA PHE A 112 19.76 14.09 0.76
C PHE A 112 18.57 15.04 0.65
N ALA A 113 17.43 14.59 0.12
CA ALA A 113 16.23 15.41 -0.01
C ALA A 113 15.62 15.81 1.35
N PHE A 114 15.66 14.91 2.35
CA PHE A 114 15.10 15.17 3.69
C PHE A 114 16.08 15.85 4.66
N LYS A 115 17.37 16.00 4.27
CA LYS A 115 18.39 16.67 5.10
C LYS A 115 18.04 18.14 5.41
N HIS A 116 17.26 18.78 4.54
CA HIS A 116 16.77 20.16 4.74
C HIS A 116 15.50 20.28 5.60
N HIS A 117 14.88 19.16 5.99
CA HIS A 117 13.65 19.12 6.79
C HIS A 117 13.79 18.40 8.13
N LEU A 118 14.98 17.85 8.43
CA LEU A 118 15.29 17.27 9.72
C LEU A 118 15.82 18.37 10.65
N PRO A 119 15.22 18.60 11.83
CA PRO A 119 15.85 19.40 12.88
C PRO A 119 17.16 18.72 13.29
N ASP A 120 18.20 19.52 13.54
CA ASP A 120 19.55 19.05 13.89
C ASP A 120 19.49 17.95 14.97
N GLY A 121 19.78 16.70 14.59
CA GLY A 121 19.94 15.59 15.53
C GLY A 121 19.07 14.35 15.35
N GLN A 122 18.26 14.21 14.29
CA GLN A 122 17.61 12.93 13.96
C GLN A 122 18.14 12.31 12.68
N ASP A 123 18.62 11.07 12.80
CA ASP A 123 19.08 10.27 11.67
C ASP A 123 17.90 9.84 10.79
N ALA A 124 18.02 10.06 9.49
CA ALA A 124 17.02 9.71 8.47
C ALA A 124 16.95 8.20 8.18
N SER A 125 17.06 7.35 9.19
CA SER A 125 16.88 5.91 9.07
C SER A 125 15.42 5.56 9.30
N VAL A 126 14.73 5.12 8.23
CA VAL A 126 13.42 4.46 8.27
C VAL A 126 13.60 2.97 8.02
#